data_AF-A0A9D7RDK4-F1
#
_entry.id   AF-A0A9D7RDK4-F1
#
_cell.length_a   1.000
_cell.length_b   1.000
_cell.length_c   1.000
_cell.angle_alpha   90.00
_cell.angle_beta   90.00
_cell.angle_gamma   90.00
#
_symmetry.space_group_name_H-M   'P 1'
#
loop_
_entity.id
_entity.type
_entity.pdbx_description
1 polymer ?
#
loop_
_entity_poly.entity_id
_entity_poly.type
_entity_poly.pdbx_seq_one_letter_code
_entity_poly.pdbx_strand_id
1 'polypeptide(L)'
;MLDFPAPELLVYPRDAVVAEKLEAMVVLGDRNSRIKDFFDLHYLASHFEFDREVLVEAVRKTFERRRTAIPAELPIGLSSAYWENPSRPTQVRAFARRAGLAAPTQLGGAFAALLREFLAPLLEELHSGRCRAGRWLPGGPWECESAAREAGPTR
;
A
#
# COMPACT_ATOMS: atom_id res chain seq x y z
N MET A 1 -24.14 36.34 -14.60
CA MET A 1 -24.11 35.10 -13.81
C MET A 1 -23.39 34.08 -14.68
N LEU A 2 -22.20 33.63 -14.27
CA LEU A 2 -21.35 32.75 -15.09
C LEU A 2 -21.70 31.30 -14.75
N ASP A 3 -22.42 30.64 -15.64
CA ASP A 3 -22.65 29.19 -15.61
C ASP A 3 -21.37 28.48 -16.06
N PHE A 4 -20.47 28.18 -15.12
CA PHE A 4 -19.36 27.28 -15.39
C PHE A 4 -19.86 25.83 -15.26
N PRO A 5 -19.58 24.95 -16.24
CA PRO A 5 -19.87 23.52 -16.09
C PRO A 5 -19.13 22.97 -14.86
N ALA A 6 -19.76 22.05 -14.15
CA ALA A 6 -19.16 21.41 -12.98
C ALA A 6 -17.81 20.78 -13.37
N PRO A 7 -16.76 20.90 -12.53
CA PRO A 7 -15.45 20.34 -12.85
C PRO A 7 -15.52 18.82 -12.92
N GLU A 8 -15.15 18.25 -14.07
CA GLU A 8 -14.97 16.81 -14.23
C GLU A 8 -13.63 16.40 -13.60
N LEU A 9 -13.69 15.83 -12.40
CA LEU A 9 -12.53 15.27 -11.72
C LEU A 9 -12.34 13.83 -12.20
N LEU A 10 -11.28 13.60 -12.98
CA LEU A 10 -10.73 12.26 -13.19
C LEU A 10 -10.17 11.78 -11.85
N VAL A 11 -10.98 11.07 -11.07
CA VAL A 11 -10.54 10.48 -9.80
C VAL A 11 -9.61 9.33 -10.17
N TYR A 12 -8.32 9.48 -9.87
CA TYR A 12 -7.36 8.39 -9.99
C TYR A 12 -7.90 7.17 -9.20
N PRO A 13 -7.91 5.97 -9.80
CA PRO A 13 -8.33 4.78 -9.08
C PRO A 13 -7.41 4.60 -7.85
N ARG A 14 -8.00 4.16 -6.74
CA ARG A 14 -7.29 4.05 -5.46
C ARG A 14 -6.08 3.13 -5.59
N ASP A 15 -6.16 2.12 -6.45
CA ASP A 15 -5.09 1.20 -6.80
C ASP A 15 -3.86 1.92 -7.35
N ALA A 16 -4.06 2.92 -8.23
CA ALA A 16 -2.98 3.73 -8.74
C ALA A 16 -2.35 4.61 -7.64
N VAL A 17 -3.16 5.10 -6.70
CA VAL A 17 -2.64 5.88 -5.55
C VAL A 17 -1.78 5.00 -4.64
N VAL A 18 -2.22 3.76 -4.36
CA VAL A 18 -1.42 2.77 -3.61
C VAL A 18 -0.11 2.48 -4.37
N ALA A 19 -0.20 2.22 -5.67
CA ALA A 19 0.96 1.91 -6.51
C ALA A 19 2.01 3.02 -6.54
N GLU A 20 1.62 4.28 -6.73
CA GLU A 20 2.53 5.42 -6.72
C GLU A 20 3.20 5.61 -5.35
N LYS A 21 2.46 5.40 -4.26
CA LYS A 21 3.00 5.53 -2.91
C LYS A 21 3.95 4.39 -2.56
N LEU A 22 3.65 3.17 -2.99
CA LEU A 22 4.55 2.03 -2.85
C LEU A 22 5.83 2.24 -3.67
N GLU A 23 5.73 2.72 -4.90
CA GLU A 23 6.89 3.05 -5.73
C GLU A 23 7.78 4.10 -5.06
N ALA A 24 7.19 5.19 -4.55
CA ALA A 24 7.93 6.22 -3.83
C ALA A 24 8.59 5.66 -2.54
N MET A 25 7.92 4.74 -1.84
CA MET A 25 8.49 4.05 -0.69
C MET A 25 9.76 3.27 -1.06
N VAL A 26 9.73 2.56 -2.19
CA VAL A 26 10.88 1.80 -2.71
C VAL A 26 12.02 2.73 -3.10
N VAL A 27 11.74 3.77 -3.90
CA VAL A 27 12.77 4.70 -4.41
C VAL A 27 13.45 5.47 -3.28
N LEU A 28 12.69 5.92 -2.28
CA LEU A 28 13.23 6.77 -1.21
C LEU A 28 13.93 5.97 -0.09
N GLY A 29 13.56 4.69 0.09
CA GLY A 29 14.19 3.79 1.06
C GLY A 29 14.29 4.38 2.47
N ASP A 30 15.45 4.24 3.12
CA ASP A 30 15.70 4.71 4.48
C ASP A 30 15.63 6.26 4.61
N ARG A 31 15.91 6.97 3.51
CA ARG A 31 15.85 8.45 3.47
C ARG A 31 14.43 8.98 3.33
N ASN A 32 13.43 8.10 3.32
CA ASN A 32 12.05 8.49 3.12
C ASN A 32 11.52 9.32 4.31
N SER A 33 11.48 10.64 4.10
CA SER A 33 10.90 11.60 5.05
C SER A 33 9.43 11.89 4.76
N ARG A 34 8.85 11.32 3.70
CA ARG A 34 7.44 11.49 3.33
C ARG A 34 6.56 10.61 4.20
N ILE A 35 6.58 10.84 5.51
CA ILE A 35 5.80 10.08 6.49
C ILE A 35 4.31 10.05 6.14
N LYS A 36 3.78 11.11 5.54
CA LYS A 36 2.40 11.16 5.03
C LYS A 36 2.05 10.00 4.10
N ASP A 37 2.95 9.55 3.22
CA ASP A 37 2.64 8.48 2.27
C ASP A 37 2.33 7.16 2.97
N PHE A 38 3.00 6.88 4.09
CA PHE A 38 2.70 5.71 4.93
C PHE A 38 1.33 5.83 5.60
N PHE A 39 0.97 7.02 6.07
CA PHE A 39 -0.36 7.28 6.64
C PHE A 39 -1.47 7.17 5.60
N ASP A 40 -1.23 7.68 4.39
CA ASP A 40 -2.18 7.56 3.29
C ASP A 40 -2.36 6.08 2.89
N LEU A 41 -1.27 5.30 2.80
CA LEU A 41 -1.34 3.85 2.56
C LEU A 41 -2.08 3.11 3.68
N HIS A 42 -1.80 3.44 4.94
CA HIS A 42 -2.49 2.84 6.07
C HIS A 42 -3.97 3.20 6.05
N TYR A 43 -4.31 4.46 5.79
CA TYR A 43 -5.71 4.89 5.67
C TYR A 43 -6.41 4.14 4.55
N LEU A 44 -5.77 4.00 3.39
CA LEU A 44 -6.30 3.25 2.25
C LEU A 44 -6.57 1.78 2.63
N ALA A 45 -5.59 1.11 3.22
CA ALA A 45 -5.71 -0.27 3.68
C ALA A 45 -6.78 -0.45 4.77
N SER A 46 -6.96 0.51 5.68
CA SER A 46 -7.94 0.41 6.76
C SER A 46 -9.38 0.69 6.34
N HIS A 47 -9.62 1.39 5.22
CA HIS A 47 -10.97 1.93 4.91
C HIS A 47 -11.52 1.51 3.56
N PHE A 48 -10.71 0.93 2.68
CA PHE A 48 -11.15 0.55 1.35
C PHE A 48 -10.87 -0.91 1.04
N GLU A 49 -11.68 -1.42 0.14
CA GLU A 49 -11.50 -2.73 -0.45
C GLU A 49 -10.60 -2.64 -1.67
N PHE A 50 -9.84 -3.71 -1.91
CA PHE A 50 -9.01 -3.85 -3.11
C PHE A 50 -9.17 -5.24 -3.69
N ASP A 51 -9.29 -5.28 -5.02
CA ASP A 51 -9.10 -6.51 -5.77
C ASP A 51 -7.60 -6.73 -5.98
N ARG A 52 -7.13 -7.95 -5.68
CA ARG A 52 -5.69 -8.24 -5.70
C ARG A 52 -5.11 -8.16 -7.11
N GLU A 53 -5.81 -8.66 -8.12
CA GLU A 53 -5.32 -8.69 -9.49
C GLU A 53 -5.23 -7.27 -10.05
N VAL A 54 -6.26 -6.46 -9.81
CA VAL A 54 -6.29 -5.04 -10.20
C VAL A 54 -5.16 -4.26 -9.51
N LEU A 55 -4.94 -4.50 -8.22
CA LEU A 55 -3.90 -3.79 -7.48
C LEU A 55 -2.49 -4.20 -7.89
N VAL A 56 -2.23 -5.50 -8.07
CA VAL A 56 -0.94 -6.01 -8.59
C VAL A 56 -0.65 -5.43 -9.97
N GLU A 57 -1.66 -5.38 -10.85
CA GLU A 57 -1.57 -4.76 -12.17
C GLU A 57 -1.19 -3.27 -12.09
N ALA A 58 -1.85 -2.53 -11.19
CA ALA A 58 -1.57 -1.11 -10.99
C ALA A 58 -0.14 -0.87 -10.48
N VAL A 59 0.33 -1.70 -9.52
CA VAL A 59 1.70 -1.67 -9.03
C VAL A 59 2.69 -1.94 -10.16
N ARG A 60 2.49 -3.02 -10.93
CA ARG A 60 3.38 -3.38 -12.03
C ARG A 60 3.51 -2.25 -13.06
N LYS A 61 2.38 -1.75 -13.57
CA LYS A 61 2.33 -0.65 -14.55
C LYS A 61 3.01 0.61 -14.02
N THR A 62 2.85 0.91 -12.73
CA THR A 62 3.45 2.10 -12.13
C THR A 62 4.96 1.97 -12.07
N PHE A 63 5.48 0.84 -11.60
CA PHE A 63 6.92 0.58 -11.53
C PHE A 63 7.55 0.57 -12.92
N GLU A 64 6.92 -0.08 -13.91
CA GLU A 64 7.37 -0.06 -15.31
C GLU A 64 7.43 1.37 -15.88
N ARG A 65 6.35 2.14 -15.71
CA ARG A 65 6.24 3.54 -16.20
C ARG A 65 7.29 4.44 -15.55
N ARG A 66 7.56 4.24 -14.26
CA ARG A 66 8.58 5.00 -13.49
C ARG A 66 10.00 4.48 -13.72
N ARG A 67 10.16 3.34 -14.41
CA ARG A 67 11.44 2.63 -14.61
C ARG A 67 12.10 2.24 -13.27
N THR A 68 11.26 1.88 -12.31
CA THR A 68 11.68 1.41 -10.99
C THR A 68 11.60 -0.10 -10.98
N ALA A 69 12.68 -0.78 -10.62
CA ALA A 69 12.68 -2.24 -10.51
C ALA A 69 11.80 -2.68 -9.33
N ILE A 70 11.09 -3.80 -9.47
CA ILE A 70 10.42 -4.45 -8.34
C ILE A 70 11.52 -4.89 -7.35
N PRO A 71 11.44 -4.50 -6.06
CA PRO A 71 12.46 -4.87 -5.10
C PRO A 71 12.42 -6.38 -4.82
N ALA A 72 13.58 -7.02 -4.77
CA ALA A 72 13.70 -8.46 -4.45
C ALA A 72 13.43 -8.76 -2.97
N GLU A 73 13.65 -7.77 -2.10
CA GLU A 73 13.40 -7.84 -0.66
C GLU A 73 12.30 -6.85 -0.27
N LEU A 74 11.68 -7.07 0.89
CA LEU A 74 10.67 -6.13 1.38
C LEU A 74 11.28 -4.74 1.64
N PRO A 75 10.63 -3.65 1.19
CA PRO A 75 11.12 -2.30 1.42
C PRO A 75 11.32 -2.02 2.91
N ILE A 76 12.41 -1.34 3.26
CA ILE A 76 12.76 -1.03 4.66
C ILE A 76 11.62 -0.32 5.40
N GLY A 77 10.81 0.48 4.70
CA GLY A 77 9.63 1.17 5.24
C GLY A 77 8.54 0.24 5.81
N LEU A 78 8.54 -1.05 5.45
CA LEU A 78 7.65 -2.07 5.99
C LEU A 78 8.24 -2.85 7.18
N SER A 79 9.47 -2.52 7.60
CA SER A 79 10.17 -3.15 8.74
C SER A 79 9.89 -2.44 10.07
N SER A 80 9.85 -3.19 11.17
CA SER A 80 9.77 -2.61 12.52
C SER A 80 10.95 -1.69 12.81
N ALA A 81 12.16 -2.08 12.39
CA ALA A 81 13.39 -1.31 12.56
C ALA A 81 13.30 0.12 11.98
N TYR A 82 12.61 0.29 10.84
CA TYR A 82 12.37 1.61 10.25
C TYR A 82 11.52 2.51 11.15
N TRP A 83 10.51 1.94 11.84
CA TRP A 83 9.60 2.67 12.71
C TRP A 83 10.16 2.90 14.12
N GLU A 84 11.05 2.03 14.59
CA GLU A 84 11.75 2.13 15.87
C GLU A 84 12.91 3.16 15.87
N ASN A 85 13.21 3.78 14.71
CA ASN A 85 14.25 4.79 14.59
C ASN A 85 13.98 6.01 15.52
N PRO A 86 14.97 6.49 16.30
CA PRO A 86 14.81 7.61 17.23
C PRO A 86 14.29 8.92 16.62
N SER A 87 14.53 9.14 15.33
CA SER A 87 14.06 10.34 14.62
C SER A 87 12.57 10.27 14.21
N ARG A 88 11.98 9.07 14.18
CA ARG A 88 10.64 8.83 13.65
C ARG A 88 9.52 9.51 14.43
N PRO A 89 9.50 9.49 15.78
CA PRO A 89 8.48 10.21 16.55
C PRO A 89 8.46 11.71 16.23
N THR A 90 9.63 12.33 16.00
CA THR A 90 9.73 13.74 15.63
C THR A 90 9.14 14.02 14.26
N GLN A 91 9.46 13.19 13.25
CA GLN A 91 8.91 13.34 11.90
C GLN A 91 7.38 13.17 11.89
N VAL A 92 6.87 12.22 12.66
CA VAL A 92 5.44 11.93 12.80
C VAL A 92 4.70 13.10 13.45
N ARG A 93 5.22 13.63 14.57
CA ARG A 93 4.65 14.81 15.23
C ARG A 93 4.64 16.01 14.29
N ALA A 94 5.72 16.22 13.54
CA ALA A 94 5.81 17.32 12.58
C ALA A 94 4.77 17.19 11.46
N PHE A 95 4.54 15.97 10.95
CA PHE A 95 3.48 15.68 9.99
C PHE A 95 2.08 15.93 10.60
N ALA A 96 1.78 15.34 11.75
CA ALA A 96 0.47 15.46 12.39
C ALA A 96 0.08 16.92 12.65
N ARG A 97 1.03 17.72 13.18
CA ARG A 97 0.85 19.16 13.36
C ARG A 97 0.50 19.88 12.05
N ARG A 98 1.19 19.55 10.95
CA ARG A 98 0.93 20.17 9.63
C ARG A 98 -0.42 19.73 9.06
N ALA A 99 -0.85 18.50 9.34
CA ALA A 99 -2.11 17.95 8.87
C ALA A 99 -3.31 18.35 9.75
N GLY A 100 -3.10 19.06 10.86
CA GLY A 100 -4.16 19.37 11.83
C GLY A 100 -4.68 18.15 12.59
N LEU A 101 -3.89 17.07 12.65
CA LEU A 101 -4.24 15.81 13.30
C LEU A 101 -3.63 15.74 14.70
N ALA A 102 -4.32 15.04 15.61
CA ALA A 102 -3.71 14.58 16.84
C ALA A 102 -2.55 13.64 16.48
N ALA A 103 -1.36 13.91 17.03
CA ALA A 103 -0.21 13.05 16.78
C ALA A 103 -0.50 11.66 17.36
N PRO A 104 -0.45 10.59 16.55
CA PRO A 104 -0.63 9.25 17.09
C PRO A 104 0.46 8.97 18.12
N THR A 105 0.02 8.64 19.34
CA THR A 105 0.89 8.39 20.50
C THR A 105 1.59 7.03 20.42
N GLN A 106 1.08 6.11 19.58
CA GLN A 106 1.67 4.81 19.30
C GLN A 106 1.63 4.51 17.80
N LEU A 107 2.62 4.98 17.05
CA LEU A 107 2.99 4.30 15.81
C LEU A 107 3.91 3.16 16.19
N GLY A 108 3.33 1.98 16.33
CA GLY A 108 4.04 0.77 16.77
C GLY A 108 3.98 -0.35 15.74
N GLY A 109 4.20 -1.58 16.22
CA GLY A 109 4.17 -2.79 15.42
C GLY A 109 2.87 -2.98 14.63
N ALA A 110 1.71 -2.60 15.16
CA ALA A 110 0.42 -2.78 14.48
C ALA A 110 0.29 -1.96 13.18
N PHE A 111 0.79 -0.71 13.17
CA PHE A 111 0.79 0.14 11.98
C PHE A 111 1.67 -0.47 10.87
N ALA A 112 2.88 -0.88 11.24
CA ALA A 112 3.82 -1.50 10.32
C ALA A 112 3.35 -2.88 9.86
N ALA A 113 2.70 -3.64 10.75
CA ALA A 113 2.13 -4.95 10.46
C ALA A 113 1.01 -4.85 9.43
N LEU A 114 0.05 -3.93 9.59
CA LEU A 114 -1.01 -3.75 8.61
C LEU A 114 -0.47 -3.39 7.22
N LEU A 115 0.48 -2.44 7.15
CA LEU A 115 1.11 -2.09 5.88
C LEU A 115 1.86 -3.27 5.26
N ARG A 116 2.56 -4.05 6.08
CA ARG A 116 3.26 -5.26 5.64
C ARG A 116 2.28 -6.30 5.12
N GLU A 117 1.22 -6.60 5.85
CA GLU A 117 0.17 -7.55 5.44
C GLU A 117 -0.52 -7.12 4.15
N PHE A 118 -0.73 -5.82 3.97
CA PHE A 118 -1.34 -5.28 2.76
C PHE A 118 -0.41 -5.35 1.55
N LEU A 119 0.86 -4.92 1.69
CA LEU A 119 1.75 -4.66 0.56
C LEU A 119 2.74 -5.79 0.24
N ALA A 120 3.19 -6.57 1.23
CA ALA A 120 4.17 -7.63 1.02
C ALA A 120 3.69 -8.70 0.02
N PRO A 121 2.45 -9.22 0.11
CA PRO A 121 1.98 -10.25 -0.81
C PRO A 121 1.97 -9.80 -2.28
N LEU A 122 1.78 -8.50 -2.54
CA LEU A 122 1.78 -7.93 -3.88
C LEU A 122 3.20 -7.97 -4.49
N LEU A 123 4.22 -7.61 -3.70
CA LEU A 123 5.62 -7.63 -4.13
C LEU A 123 6.13 -9.06 -4.33
N GLU A 124 5.76 -9.98 -3.43
CA GLU A 124 6.10 -11.41 -3.54
C GLU A 124 5.50 -12.05 -4.80
N GLU A 125 4.27 -11.68 -5.14
CA GLU A 125 3.59 -12.13 -6.35
C GLU A 125 4.28 -11.61 -7.62
N LEU A 126 4.61 -10.32 -7.65
CA LEU A 126 5.34 -9.71 -8.77
C LEU A 126 6.73 -10.34 -8.98
N HIS A 127 7.35 -10.88 -7.93
CA HIS A 127 8.63 -11.59 -8.03
C HIS A 127 8.48 -13.06 -8.43
N SER A 128 7.52 -13.78 -7.83
CA SER A 128 7.35 -15.22 -8.04
C SER A 128 6.54 -15.58 -9.30
N GLY A 129 5.83 -14.60 -9.89
CA GLY A 129 4.97 -14.79 -11.06
C GLY A 129 3.72 -15.62 -10.80
N ARG A 130 3.44 -16.02 -9.55
CA ARG A 130 2.27 -16.82 -9.18
C ARG A 130 1.11 -15.91 -8.77
N CYS A 131 0.16 -15.72 -9.69
CA CYS A 131 -1.06 -14.97 -9.41
C CYS A 131 -1.88 -15.65 -8.29
N ARG A 132 -2.41 -14.86 -7.37
CA ARG A 132 -3.46 -15.30 -6.45
C ARG A 132 -4.63 -14.33 -6.52
N ALA A 133 -5.77 -14.81 -7.01
CA ALA A 133 -7.02 -14.11 -6.83
C ALA A 133 -7.27 -13.91 -5.34
N GLY A 134 -7.75 -12.72 -4.98
CA GLY A 134 -8.08 -12.41 -3.62
C GLY A 134 -8.60 -11.00 -3.45
N ARG A 135 -9.22 -10.77 -2.30
CA ARG A 135 -9.80 -9.48 -1.95
C ARG A 135 -9.26 -9.00 -0.62
N TRP A 136 -8.95 -7.73 -0.55
CA TRP A 136 -8.68 -7.05 0.69
C TRP A 136 -9.96 -6.38 1.14
N LEU A 137 -10.45 -6.74 2.32
CA LEU A 137 -11.49 -5.97 3.01
C LEU A 137 -10.85 -4.89 3.89
N PRO A 138 -11.55 -3.80 4.26
CA PRO A 138 -10.98 -2.75 5.08
C PRO A 138 -10.37 -3.31 6.37
N GLY A 139 -9.06 -3.15 6.55
CA GLY A 139 -8.30 -3.69 7.69
C GLY A 139 -7.69 -5.08 7.48
N GLY A 140 -7.97 -5.74 6.36
CA GLY A 140 -7.42 -7.04 5.99
C GLY A 140 -7.92 -8.22 6.85
N PRO A 141 -7.24 -9.38 6.77
CA PRO A 141 -6.16 -9.71 5.83
C PRO A 141 -6.70 -9.94 4.39
N TRP A 142 -5.81 -10.28 3.45
CA TRP A 142 -6.20 -10.73 2.11
C TRP A 142 -6.99 -12.05 2.19
N GLU A 143 -8.24 -12.03 1.76
CA GLU A 143 -9.05 -13.22 1.53
C GLU A 143 -8.61 -13.83 0.19
N CYS A 144 -7.81 -14.89 0.26
CA CYS A 144 -7.42 -15.63 -0.95
C CYS A 144 -8.54 -16.60 -1.31
N GLU A 145 -8.96 -16.59 -2.57
CA GLU A 145 -9.84 -17.65 -3.05
C GLU A 145 -9.02 -18.95 -3.07
N SER A 146 -9.39 -19.91 -2.22
CA SER A 146 -8.76 -21.22 -2.26
C SER A 146 -9.14 -21.85 -3.59
N ALA A 147 -8.14 -22.13 -4.44
CA ALA A 147 -8.36 -22.85 -5.69
C ALA A 147 -9.24 -24.06 -5.38
N ALA A 148 -10.48 -24.04 -5.89
CA ALA A 148 -11.43 -25.11 -5.67
C ALA A 148 -10.72 -26.41 -6.02
N ARG A 149 -10.65 -27.33 -5.05
CA ARG A 149 -10.20 -28.71 -5.30
C ARG A 149 -10.98 -29.21 -6.51
N GLU A 150 -10.28 -29.48 -7.61
CA GLU A 150 -10.87 -30.15 -8.76
C GLU A 150 -11.57 -31.41 -8.26
N ALA A 151 -12.91 -31.37 -8.31
CA ALA A 151 -13.74 -32.54 -8.16
C ALA A 151 -13.46 -33.43 -9.38
N GLY A 152 -12.53 -34.38 -9.23
CA GLY A 152 -12.40 -35.49 -10.15
C GLY A 152 -13.41 -36.58 -9.75
N PRO A 153 -14.48 -36.84 -10.53
CA PRO A 153 -15.23 -38.07 -10.36
C PRO A 153 -14.39 -39.21 -10.94
N THR A 154 -13.73 -39.98 -10.08
CA THR A 154 -13.21 -41.30 -10.49
C THR A 154 -14.40 -42.25 -10.60
N ARG A 155 -14.80 -42.56 -11.84
CA ARG A 155 -15.61 -43.74 -12.15
C ARG A 155 -14.88 -44.58 -13.17
#